data_AF-A0A520B563-F1
#
_entry.id   AF-A0A520B563-F1
#
_cell.length_a   1.000
_cell.length_b   1.000
_cell.length_c   1.000
_cell.angle_alpha   90.00
_cell.angle_beta   90.00
_cell.angle_gamma   90.00
#
_symmetry.space_group_name_H-M   'P 1'
#
loop_
_entity.id
_entity.type
_entity.pdbx_description
1 polymer ?
#
loop_
_entity_poly.entity_id
_entity_poly.type
_entity_poly.pdbx_seq_one_letter_code
_entity_poly.pdbx_strand_id
1 'polypeptide(L)' 'MIDSIPNKQPNFDNTEVAFRQKTNAELKKAFWLFKMIGSNFLTKVGPAITNFFLNIGLPIQAAIKATIFQQFCGGETIAE' A
#
# COMPACT_ATOMS: atom_id res chain seq x y z
N MET A 1 -14.33 -9.14 -41.04
CA MET A 1 -13.75 -10.30 -40.35
C MET A 1 -13.77 -10.01 -38.87
N ILE A 2 -14.76 -10.59 -38.18
CA ILE A 2 -14.89 -10.59 -36.73
C ILE A 2 -14.17 -11.86 -36.29
N ASP A 3 -12.92 -11.74 -35.87
CA ASP A 3 -12.19 -12.86 -35.27
C ASP A 3 -12.23 -12.70 -33.76
N SER A 4 -13.28 -13.31 -33.21
CA SER A 4 -13.37 -13.99 -31.92
C SER A 4 -12.10 -13.95 -31.06
N ILE A 5 -11.86 -12.85 -30.34
CA ILE A 5 -11.02 -12.88 -29.15
C ILE A 5 -11.79 -13.71 -28.13
N PRO A 6 -11.30 -14.91 -27.72
CA PRO A 6 -11.99 -15.66 -26.68
C PRO A 6 -12.12 -14.75 -25.47
N ASN A 7 -13.34 -14.62 -24.92
CA ASN A 7 -13.59 -13.96 -23.65
C ASN A 7 -12.92 -14.80 -22.55
N LYS A 8 -11.60 -14.71 -22.47
CA LYS A 8 -10.79 -15.35 -21.44
C LYS A 8 -10.81 -14.41 -20.26
N GLN A 9 -11.82 -14.57 -19.41
CA GLN A 9 -11.85 -13.86 -18.15
C GLN A 9 -10.57 -14.20 -17.36
N PRO A 10 -9.90 -13.20 -16.78
CA PRO A 10 -8.74 -13.46 -15.93
C PRO A 10 -9.17 -14.34 -14.75
N ASN A 11 -8.36 -15.34 -14.42
CA ASN A 11 -8.57 -16.15 -13.22
C ASN A 11 -8.18 -15.31 -12.00
N PHE A 12 -9.18 -14.86 -11.23
CA PHE A 12 -8.98 -14.03 -10.04
C PHE A 12 -8.43 -14.81 -8.82
N ASP A 13 -8.56 -16.14 -8.80
CA ASP A 13 -7.99 -16.96 -7.73
C ASP A 13 -6.46 -17.08 -7.88
N ASN A 14 -5.95 -16.93 -9.11
CA ASN A 14 -4.51 -16.93 -9.35
C ASN A 14 -3.92 -15.51 -9.25
N THR A 15 -3.61 -15.11 -8.02
CA THR A 15 -2.98 -13.82 -7.73
C THR A 15 -1.52 -13.72 -8.19
N GLU A 16 -0.85 -14.84 -8.50
CA GLU A 16 0.54 -14.85 -9.01
C GLU A 16 0.66 -13.99 -10.27
N VAL A 17 -0.32 -14.07 -11.16
CA VAL A 17 -0.34 -13.29 -12.40
C VAL A 17 -0.40 -11.78 -12.10
N ALA A 18 -1.20 -11.38 -11.12
CA ALA A 18 -1.37 -9.98 -10.72
C ALA A 18 -0.11 -9.42 -10.04
N PHE A 19 0.62 -10.25 -9.30
CA PHE A 19 1.77 -9.86 -8.52
C PHE A 19 3.13 -10.26 -9.12
N ARG A 20 3.16 -10.80 -10.35
CA ARG A 20 4.41 -11.29 -10.98
C ARG A 20 5.51 -10.24 -11.10
N GLN A 21 5.14 -8.95 -11.14
CA GLN A 21 6.09 -7.83 -11.24
C GLN A 21 6.66 -7.42 -9.87
N LYS A 22 6.23 -8.05 -8.79
CA LYS A 22 6.66 -7.76 -7.42
C LYS A 22 7.64 -8.80 -6.93
N THR A 23 8.65 -8.33 -6.22
CA THR A 23 9.60 -9.18 -5.49
C THR A 23 8.97 -9.74 -4.22
N ASN A 24 9.51 -10.85 -3.71
CA ASN A 24 9.08 -11.41 -2.42
C ASN A 24 9.20 -10.41 -1.26
N ALA A 25 10.17 -9.50 -1.30
CA ALA A 25 10.34 -8.46 -0.29
C ALA A 25 9.19 -7.43 -0.34
N GLU A 26 8.80 -6.98 -1.53
CA GLU A 26 7.65 -6.07 -1.71
C GLU A 26 6.35 -6.72 -1.24
N LEU A 27 6.13 -8.01 -1.57
CA LEU A 27 4.94 -8.74 -1.14
C LEU A 27 4.86 -8.87 0.38
N LYS A 28 5.98 -9.22 1.04
CA LYS A 28 6.05 -9.27 2.50
C LYS A 28 5.81 -7.91 3.14
N LYS A 29 6.35 -6.84 2.56
CA LYS A 29 6.14 -5.46 3.04
C LYS A 29 4.66 -5.09 2.98
N ALA A 30 4.02 -5.28 1.82
CA ALA A 30 2.61 -5.02 1.64
C ALA A 30 1.74 -5.85 2.62
N PHE A 31 2.02 -7.15 2.74
CA PHE A 31 1.33 -8.03 3.68
C PHE A 31 1.38 -7.52 5.12
N TRP A 32 2.56 -7.15 5.61
CA TRP A 32 2.71 -6.60 6.97
C TRP A 32 1.98 -5.28 7.15
N LEU A 33 2.05 -4.38 6.15
CA LEU A 33 1.34 -3.11 6.20
C LEU A 33 -0.17 -3.32 6.32
N PHE A 34 -0.77 -4.12 5.45
CA PHE A 34 -2.21 -4.41 5.51
C PHE A 34 -2.60 -5.13 6.81
N LYS A 35 -1.76 -6.05 7.30
CA LYS A 35 -1.97 -6.71 8.59
C LYS A 35 -1.97 -5.71 9.76
N MET A 36 -1.08 -4.72 9.75
CA MET A 36 -1.05 -3.66 10.76
C MET A 36 -2.27 -2.76 10.70
N ILE A 37 -2.69 -2.34 9.49
CA ILE A 37 -3.88 -1.51 9.29
C ILE A 37 -5.16 -2.28 9.65
N GLY A 38 -5.18 -3.61 9.49
CA GLY A 38 -6.30 -4.45 9.92
C GLY A 38 -6.51 -4.48 11.45
N SER A 39 -5.57 -3.95 12.24
CA SER A 39 -5.72 -3.86 13.69
C SER A 39 -6.58 -2.66 14.09
N ASN A 40 -7.77 -2.95 14.65
CA ASN A 40 -8.71 -1.95 15.18
C ASN A 40 -8.08 -1.01 16.23
N PHE A 41 -7.11 -1.49 17.00
CA PHE A 41 -6.43 -0.67 18.00
C PHE A 41 -5.51 0.36 17.33
N LEU A 42 -4.68 -0.07 16.36
CA LEU A 42 -3.77 0.80 15.63
C LEU A 42 -4.52 1.86 14.82
N THR A 43 -5.63 1.50 14.18
CA THR A 43 -6.42 2.46 13.38
C THR A 43 -7.11 3.52 14.23
N LYS A 44 -7.50 3.18 15.47
CA LYS A 44 -8.12 4.13 16.41
C LYS A 44 -7.10 5.06 17.08
N VAL A 45 -5.96 4.52 17.50
CA VAL A 45 -4.97 5.27 18.30
C VAL A 45 -3.90 5.93 17.43
N GLY A 46 -3.53 5.29 16.31
CA GLY A 46 -2.47 5.73 15.41
C GLY A 46 -2.59 7.19 14.96
N PRO A 47 -3.76 7.67 14.49
CA PRO A 47 -3.93 9.05 14.07
C PRO A 47 -3.65 10.05 15.19
N ALA A 48 -4.10 9.79 16.43
CA ALA A 48 -3.89 10.70 17.55
C ALA A 48 -2.39 10.81 17.90
N ILE A 49 -1.68 9.68 17.98
CA ILE A 49 -0.23 9.66 18.23
C ILE A 49 0.53 10.37 17.11
N THR A 50 0.16 10.09 15.86
CA THR A 50 0.82 10.67 14.68
C THR A 50 0.66 12.18 14.66
N ASN A 51 -0.56 12.68 14.88
CA ASN A 51 -0.80 14.13 14.98
C ASN A 51 -0.05 14.77 16.14
N PHE A 52 0.00 14.11 17.31
CA PHE A 52 0.76 14.61 18.45
C PHE A 52 2.25 14.77 18.09
N PHE A 53 2.87 13.76 17.51
CA PHE A 53 4.28 13.80 17.10
C PHE A 53 4.56 14.88 16.03
N LEU A 54 3.66 15.05 15.07
CA LEU A 54 3.78 16.13 14.09
C LEU A 54 3.67 17.51 14.74
N ASN A 55 2.75 17.69 15.68
CA ASN A 55 2.53 18.97 16.37
C ASN A 55 3.71 19.38 17.26
N ILE A 56 4.42 18.42 17.87
CA ILE A 56 5.62 18.72 18.67
C ILE A 56 6.90 18.80 17.82
N GLY A 57 6.79 18.65 16.50
CA GLY A 57 7.91 18.79 15.57
C GLY A 57 8.85 17.57 15.51
N LEU A 58 8.41 16.38 15.92
CA LEU A 58 9.21 15.17 15.73
C LEU A 58 9.30 14.81 14.23
N PRO A 59 10.50 14.50 13.71
CA PRO A 59 10.72 14.26 12.28
C PRO A 59 10.26 12.86 11.85
N ILE A 60 8.97 12.54 12.03
CA ILE A 60 8.39 11.24 11.69
C ILE A 60 7.92 11.15 10.22
N GLN A 61 7.98 12.24 9.45
CA GLN A 61 7.48 12.25 8.06
C GLN A 61 8.21 11.23 7.18
N ALA A 62 9.53 11.07 7.36
CA ALA A 62 10.32 10.10 6.59
C ALA A 62 9.85 8.66 6.82
N ALA A 63 9.50 8.31 8.06
CA ALA A 63 8.98 6.99 8.41
C ALA A 63 7.59 6.75 7.82
N ILE A 64 6.71 7.76 7.84
CA ILE A 64 5.39 7.70 7.20
C ILE A 64 5.52 7.54 5.68
N LYS A 65 6.43 8.30 5.05
CA LYS A 65 6.74 8.23 3.62
C LYS A 65 7.21 6.83 3.20
N ALA A 66 8.12 6.25 3.96
CA ALA A 66 8.67 4.92 3.67
C ALA A 66 7.70 3.75 3.93
N THR A 67 6.55 4.00 4.57
CA THR A 67 5.59 2.97 4.96
C THR A 67 4.27 3.11 4.20
N ILE A 68 3.26 3.74 4.82
CA ILE A 68 1.89 3.79 4.29
C ILE A 68 1.83 4.67 3.03
N PHE A 69 2.59 5.76 2.99
CA PHE A 69 2.57 6.69 1.86
C PHE A 69 3.03 6.01 0.57
N GLN A 70 4.13 5.25 0.59
CA GLN A 70 4.60 4.54 -0.60
C GLN A 70 3.56 3.56 -1.18
N GLN A 71 2.66 3.02 -0.35
CA GLN A 71 1.65 2.07 -0.79
C GLN A 71 0.39 2.76 -1.35
N PHE A 72 0.04 3.96 -0.85
CA PHE A 72 -1.24 4.61 -1.14
C PHE A 72 -1.12 5.96 -1.86
N CYS A 73 0.05 6.59 -1.83
CA CYS A 73 0.31 7.91 -2.40
C CYS A 73 1.39 7.78 -3.48
N GLY A 74 1.17 8.45 -4.62
CA GLY A 74 2.10 8.43 -5.76
C GLY A 74 3.25 9.43 -5.68
N GLY A 75 3.20 10.38 -4.73
CA GLY A 75 4.10 11.53 -4.63
C GLY A 75 3.41 12.66 -3.87
N GLU A 76 4.14 13.71 -3.48
CA GLU A 76 3.52 14.92 -2.89
C GLU A 76 3.16 15.96 -3.95
N THR A 77 3.76 15.84 -5.13
CA THR A 77 3.52 16.72 -6.28
C THR A 77 3.32 15.89 -7.55
N ILE A 78 2.76 16.49 -8.61
CA ILE A 78 2.58 15.82 -9.91
C ILE A 78 3.94 15.55 -10.61
N ALA A 79 4.97 16.31 -10.23
CA ALA A 79 6.30 16.23 -10.84
C ALA A 79 7.22 15.21 -10.14
N GLU A 80 6.84 14.73 -8.95
CA GLU A 80 7.44 13.56 -8.28
C GLU A 80 6.88 12.25 -8.84
#